data_AF-A0A422HHN0-F1
#
_entry.id   AF-A0A422HHN0-F1
#
_cell.length_a   1.000
_cell.length_b   1.000
_cell.length_c   1.000
_cell.angle_alpha   90.00
_cell.angle_beta   90.00
_cell.angle_gamma   90.00
#
_symmetry.space_group_name_H-M   'P 1'
#
loop_
_entity.id
_entity.type
_entity.pdbx_description
1 polymer ?
#
loop_
_entity_poly.entity_id
_entity_poly.type
_entity_poly.pdbx_seq_one_letter_code
_entity_poly.pdbx_strand_id
1 'polypeptide(L)'
;MKNVPVRSLLLCLVLVFPLQSCVVNRPVHPGPGFVWVAPYTVSSGVVIRGHWKYVGPPKRQRVWVPAHYNRRGHWVRGHWKALKAPRNKNAVWIPGWRTPSGRWHPGHWRYR
;
A
#
# COMPACT_ATOMS: atom_id res chain seq x y z
N MET A 1 15.31 46.31 34.98
CA MET A 1 14.68 45.10 34.39
C MET A 1 13.88 45.54 33.18
N LYS A 2 14.26 45.12 31.97
CA LYS A 2 13.67 45.62 30.71
C LYS A 2 12.51 44.69 30.32
N ASN A 3 11.30 45.26 30.25
CA ASN A 3 10.08 44.55 29.87
C ASN A 3 10.15 44.15 28.39
N VAL A 4 10.36 42.87 28.12
CA VAL A 4 10.25 42.33 26.76
C VAL A 4 8.77 42.36 26.39
N PRO A 5 8.36 43.06 25.32
CA PRO A 5 6.95 43.13 24.94
C PRO A 5 6.47 41.73 24.53
N VAL A 6 5.49 41.21 25.27
CA VAL A 6 4.81 39.90 25.07
C VAL A 6 4.38 39.65 23.62
N ARG A 7 4.17 40.72 22.83
CA ARG A 7 3.85 40.67 21.40
C ARG A 7 4.95 40.05 20.53
N SER A 8 6.23 40.16 20.90
CA SER A 8 7.33 39.59 20.11
C SER A 8 7.50 38.08 20.29
N LEU A 9 7.09 37.52 21.43
CA LEU A 9 7.12 36.06 21.68
C LEU A 9 6.04 35.31 20.89
N LEU A 10 4.88 35.93 20.69
CA LEU A 10 3.76 35.36 19.92
C LEU A 10 4.05 35.29 18.41
N LEU A 11 4.79 36.24 17.85
CA LEU A 11 5.14 36.25 16.43
C LEU A 11 6.13 35.12 16.06
N CYS A 12 7.05 34.76 16.96
CA CYS A 12 7.95 33.62 16.77
C CYS A 12 7.22 32.28 16.82
N LEU A 13 6.18 32.14 17.63
CA LEU A 13 5.37 30.93 17.70
C LEU A 13 4.59 30.67 16.39
N VAL A 14 4.09 31.70 15.71
CA VAL A 14 3.33 31.53 14.46
C VAL A 14 4.25 31.13 13.28
N LEU A 15 5.50 31.57 13.28
CA LEU A 15 6.47 31.26 12.21
C LEU A 15 7.09 29.85 12.31
N VAL A 16 7.05 29.21 13.49
CA VAL A 16 7.57 27.84 13.69
C VAL A 16 6.53 26.76 13.35
N PHE A 17 5.25 27.12 13.21
CA PHE A 17 4.15 26.16 13.13
C PHE A 17 3.75 25.56 11.76
N PRO A 18 4.28 25.94 10.56
CA PRO A 18 3.87 25.24 9.33
C PRO A 18 4.77 24.03 9.00
N LEU A 19 5.63 23.58 9.92
CA LEU A 19 6.39 22.32 9.75
C LEU A 19 5.64 21.12 10.33
N GLN A 20 4.30 21.13 10.30
CA GLN A 20 3.53 19.89 10.38
C GLN A 20 3.83 19.07 9.12
N SER A 21 4.95 18.35 9.21
CA SER A 21 5.41 17.37 8.26
C SER A 21 4.21 16.51 7.85
N CYS A 22 3.88 16.54 6.56
CA CYS A 22 2.95 15.60 5.93
C CYS A 22 3.55 14.19 5.98
N VAL A 23 3.83 13.66 7.17
CA VAL A 23 4.11 12.25 7.38
C VAL A 23 2.79 11.57 7.09
N VAL A 24 2.64 11.14 5.84
CA VAL A 24 1.61 10.18 5.45
C VAL A 24 1.79 9.00 6.40
N ASN A 25 0.88 8.86 7.36
CA ASN A 25 0.93 7.80 8.36
C ASN A 25 0.74 6.46 7.64
N ARG A 26 1.86 5.81 7.28
CA ARG A 26 1.86 4.52 6.58
C ARG A 26 1.52 3.43 7.59
N PRO A 27 0.74 2.42 7.22
CA PRO A 27 0.60 1.21 8.03
C PRO A 27 1.99 0.60 8.32
N VAL A 28 2.10 -0.14 9.42
CA VAL A 28 3.33 -0.85 9.82
C VAL A 28 3.96 -1.58 8.64
N HIS A 29 5.28 -1.44 8.49
CA HIS A 29 6.06 -2.08 7.45
C HIS A 29 6.02 -3.62 7.63
N PRO A 30 5.58 -4.41 6.63
CA PRO A 30 5.38 -5.85 6.81
C PRO A 30 6.67 -6.67 6.91
N GLY A 31 7.85 -6.06 6.68
CA GLY A 31 9.15 -6.72 6.70
C GLY A 31 9.93 -6.59 5.39
N PRO A 32 11.05 -7.30 5.22
CA PRO A 32 11.93 -7.15 4.06
C PRO A 32 11.24 -7.46 2.72
N GLY A 33 11.66 -6.72 1.67
CA GLY A 33 11.13 -6.88 0.31
C GLY A 33 9.78 -6.22 0.07
N PHE A 34 9.33 -5.33 0.97
CA PHE A 34 8.11 -4.55 0.81
C PHE A 34 8.41 -3.08 0.46
N VAL A 35 7.74 -2.61 -0.59
CA VAL A 35 7.80 -1.21 -1.05
C VAL A 35 6.42 -0.58 -0.86
N TRP A 36 6.40 0.65 -0.35
CA TRP A 36 5.18 1.43 -0.24
C TRP A 36 4.80 1.98 -1.61
N VAL A 37 3.58 1.69 -2.05
CA VAL A 37 2.97 2.32 -3.22
C VAL A 37 2.12 3.48 -2.71
N ALA A 38 2.46 4.70 -3.13
CA ALA A 38 1.69 5.89 -2.79
C ALA A 38 0.25 5.77 -3.32
N PRO A 39 -0.75 6.42 -2.69
CA PRO A 39 -2.09 6.50 -3.23
C PRO A 39 -2.08 7.11 -4.63
N TYR A 40 -2.92 6.59 -5.53
CA TYR A 40 -3.05 7.12 -6.89
C TYR A 40 -4.46 6.86 -7.43
N THR A 41 -4.86 7.64 -8.43
CA THR A 41 -6.14 7.50 -9.12
C THR A 41 -5.90 6.86 -10.48
N VAL A 42 -6.62 5.77 -10.77
CA VAL A 42 -6.60 5.17 -12.12
C VAL A 42 -7.48 5.95 -13.09
N SER A 43 -7.33 5.74 -14.40
CA SER A 43 -8.07 6.47 -15.44
C SER A 43 -9.60 6.40 -15.31
N SER A 44 -10.12 5.37 -14.67
CA SER A 44 -11.55 5.22 -14.35
C SER A 44 -12.04 6.07 -13.16
N GLY A 45 -11.18 6.86 -12.52
CA GLY A 45 -11.51 7.67 -11.34
C GLY A 45 -11.44 6.93 -10.00
N VAL A 46 -11.16 5.61 -10.00
CA VAL A 46 -11.03 4.84 -8.75
C VAL A 46 -9.74 5.22 -8.02
N VAL A 47 -9.88 5.64 -6.76
CA VAL A 47 -8.75 5.94 -5.88
C VAL A 47 -8.21 4.65 -5.26
N ILE A 48 -6.98 4.30 -5.64
CA ILE A 48 -6.21 3.22 -5.01
C ILE A 48 -5.51 3.80 -3.79
N ARG A 49 -5.88 3.32 -2.60
CA ARG A 49 -5.22 3.75 -1.36
C ARG A 49 -3.77 3.25 -1.33
N GLY A 50 -2.94 3.96 -0.58
CA GLY A 50 -1.55 3.56 -0.39
C GLY A 50 -1.46 2.15 0.19
N HIS A 51 -0.52 1.37 -0.32
CA HIS A 51 -0.41 -0.04 0.05
C HIS A 51 1.00 -0.61 -0.09
N TRP A 52 1.25 -1.68 0.63
CA TRP A 52 2.48 -2.45 0.53
C TRP A 52 2.45 -3.39 -0.67
N LYS A 53 3.52 -3.35 -1.48
CA LYS A 53 3.80 -4.28 -2.57
C LYS A 53 5.04 -5.10 -2.22
N TYR A 54 4.93 -6.42 -2.31
CA TYR A 54 6.08 -7.31 -2.18
C TYR A 54 6.85 -7.36 -3.50
N VAL A 55 8.15 -7.06 -3.47
CA VAL A 55 9.10 -7.10 -4.58
C VAL A 55 10.29 -8.02 -4.30
N GLY A 56 10.26 -8.74 -3.18
CA GLY A 56 11.28 -9.71 -2.82
C GLY A 56 11.19 -11.03 -3.61
N PRO A 57 12.09 -11.98 -3.33
CA PRO A 57 12.12 -13.28 -4.00
C PRO A 57 10.83 -14.08 -3.75
N PRO A 58 10.41 -14.95 -4.68
CA PRO A 58 9.25 -15.81 -4.48
C PRO A 58 9.32 -16.60 -3.17
N LYS A 59 8.23 -16.61 -2.40
CA LYS A 59 8.14 -17.39 -1.17
C LYS A 59 7.48 -18.74 -1.44
N ARG A 60 8.03 -19.81 -0.86
CA ARG A 60 7.49 -21.17 -1.01
C ARG A 60 6.02 -21.21 -0.57
N GLN A 61 5.16 -21.71 -1.47
CA GLN A 61 3.73 -21.96 -1.25
C GLN A 61 2.94 -20.76 -0.72
N ARG A 62 3.38 -19.53 -0.99
CA ARG A 62 2.62 -18.34 -0.65
C ARG A 62 2.88 -17.21 -1.63
N VAL A 63 1.86 -16.39 -1.84
CA VAL A 63 1.95 -15.20 -2.69
C VAL A 63 1.49 -14.00 -1.89
N TRP A 64 2.13 -12.85 -2.10
CA TRP A 64 1.60 -11.60 -1.59
C TRP A 64 0.43 -11.16 -2.46
N VAL A 65 -0.71 -10.91 -1.84
CA VAL A 65 -1.85 -10.25 -2.49
C VAL A 65 -1.79 -8.78 -2.08
N PRO A 66 -1.49 -7.85 -3.01
CA PRO A 66 -1.57 -6.42 -2.74
C PRO A 66 -2.94 -6.00 -2.23
N ALA A 67 -2.99 -4.88 -1.52
CA ALA A 67 -4.25 -4.32 -1.07
C ALA A 67 -5.14 -4.00 -2.28
N HIS A 68 -6.44 -4.25 -2.16
CA HIS A 68 -7.37 -4.12 -3.27
C HIS A 68 -8.81 -3.95 -2.79
N TYR A 69 -9.68 -3.47 -3.67
CA TYR A 69 -11.12 -3.54 -3.44
C TYR A 69 -11.65 -4.94 -3.78
N ASN A 70 -12.39 -5.55 -2.86
CA ASN A 70 -13.08 -6.82 -3.10
C ASN A 70 -14.35 -6.61 -3.97
N ARG A 71 -15.08 -7.69 -4.27
CA ARG A 71 -16.31 -7.63 -5.07
C ARG A 71 -17.44 -6.77 -4.46
N ARG A 72 -17.39 -6.52 -3.15
CA ARG A 72 -18.34 -5.66 -2.42
C ARG A 72 -17.85 -4.20 -2.34
N GLY A 73 -16.73 -3.86 -2.98
CA GLY A 73 -16.14 -2.52 -2.93
C GLY A 73 -15.40 -2.21 -1.63
N HIS A 74 -15.14 -3.20 -0.76
CA HIS A 74 -14.41 -2.96 0.49
C HIS A 74 -12.90 -3.03 0.26
N TRP A 75 -12.16 -2.10 0.87
CA TRP A 75 -10.70 -2.11 0.85
C TRP A 75 -10.14 -3.23 1.72
N VAL A 76 -9.49 -4.19 1.08
CA VAL A 76 -8.79 -5.31 1.71
C VAL A 76 -7.32 -4.95 1.81
N ARG A 77 -6.76 -5.00 3.03
CA ARG A 77 -5.32 -4.81 3.26
C ARG A 77 -4.54 -5.94 2.57
N GLY A 78 -3.33 -5.60 2.11
CA GLY A 78 -2.44 -6.60 1.51
C GLY A 78 -2.10 -7.69 2.53
N HIS A 79 -2.02 -8.93 2.08
CA HIS A 79 -1.80 -10.08 2.93
C HIS A 79 -1.10 -11.22 2.18
N TRP A 80 -0.44 -12.10 2.93
CA TRP A 80 0.05 -13.36 2.40
C TRP A 80 -1.12 -14.33 2.19
N LYS A 81 -1.19 -14.90 1.00
CA LYS A 81 -2.12 -15.98 0.67
C LYS A 81 -1.35 -17.27 0.49
N ALA A 82 -1.73 -18.31 1.23
CA ALA A 82 -1.20 -19.66 1.03
C ALA A 82 -1.62 -20.19 -0.36
N LEU A 83 -0.67 -20.75 -1.09
CA LEU A 83 -0.90 -21.45 -2.33
C LEU A 83 -0.93 -22.94 -2.05
N LYS A 84 -2.04 -23.59 -2.42
CA LYS A 84 -2.06 -25.05 -2.52
C LYS A 84 -1.07 -25.47 -3.60
N ALA A 85 -0.33 -26.54 -3.34
CA ALA A 85 0.54 -27.14 -4.33
C ALA A 85 -0.29 -27.46 -5.60
N PRO A 86 0.20 -27.13 -6.79
CA PRO A 86 -0.52 -27.46 -8.00
C PRO A 86 -0.61 -28.98 -8.15
N ARG A 87 -1.75 -29.46 -8.65
CA ARG A 87 -1.96 -30.89 -8.93
C ARG A 87 -1.01 -31.42 -10.03
N ASN A 88 -0.63 -30.56 -10.96
CA ASN A 88 0.29 -30.85 -12.06
C ASN A 88 1.61 -30.10 -11.84
N LYS A 89 2.75 -30.80 -12.01
CA LYS A 89 4.10 -30.21 -11.89
C LYS A 89 4.38 -29.12 -12.95
N ASN A 90 3.67 -29.16 -14.07
CA ASN A 90 3.80 -28.18 -15.17
C ASN A 90 2.89 -26.94 -14.99
N ALA A 91 2.20 -26.82 -13.86
CA ALA A 91 1.35 -25.65 -13.62
C ALA A 91 2.20 -24.40 -13.35
N VAL A 92 1.79 -23.28 -13.96
CA VAL A 92 2.46 -21.98 -13.78
C VAL A 92 1.58 -21.07 -12.96
N TRP A 93 2.12 -20.48 -11.90
CA TRP A 93 1.40 -19.46 -11.13
C TRP A 93 1.35 -18.17 -11.94
N ILE A 94 0.15 -17.70 -12.25
CA ILE A 94 -0.07 -16.36 -12.80
C ILE A 94 -0.33 -15.42 -11.62
N PRO A 95 0.53 -14.41 -11.37
CA PRO A 95 0.30 -13.40 -10.35
C PRO A 95 -1.03 -12.70 -10.56
N GLY A 96 -1.66 -12.24 -9.47
CA GLY A 96 -2.83 -11.38 -9.60
C GLY A 96 -2.45 -10.02 -10.19
N TRP A 97 -3.40 -9.38 -10.85
CA TRP A 97 -3.19 -8.07 -11.48
C TRP A 97 -4.38 -7.15 -11.24
N ARG A 98 -4.15 -5.86 -11.46
CA ARG A 98 -5.20 -4.84 -11.41
C ARG A 98 -5.58 -4.45 -12.83
N THR A 99 -6.87 -4.33 -13.13
CA THR A 99 -7.36 -3.79 -14.40
C THR A 99 -7.14 -2.28 -14.47
N PRO A 100 -7.21 -1.67 -15.66
CA PRO A 100 -7.25 -0.20 -15.79
C PRO A 100 -8.40 0.45 -15.01
N SER A 101 -9.51 -0.29 -14.81
CA SER A 101 -10.64 0.14 -13.97
C SER A 101 -10.39 0.02 -12.46
N GLY A 102 -9.20 -0.38 -12.02
CA GLY A 102 -8.84 -0.50 -10.61
C GLY A 102 -9.27 -1.80 -9.92
N ARG A 103 -10.00 -2.69 -10.63
CA ARG A 103 -10.45 -3.98 -10.12
C ARG A 103 -9.29 -4.96 -9.98
N TRP A 104 -9.24 -5.68 -8.87
CA TRP A 104 -8.23 -6.73 -8.65
C TRP A 104 -8.70 -8.08 -9.19
N HIS A 105 -7.86 -8.71 -9.99
CA HIS A 105 -7.99 -10.09 -10.45
C HIS A 105 -7.05 -10.97 -9.63
N PRO A 106 -7.57 -11.94 -8.86
CA PRO A 106 -6.73 -12.82 -8.07
C PRO A 106 -5.85 -13.67 -8.99
N GLY A 107 -4.61 -13.89 -8.57
CA GLY A 107 -3.73 -14.84 -9.23
C GLY A 107 -4.29 -16.27 -9.17
N HIS A 108 -3.89 -17.08 -10.13
CA HIS A 108 -4.37 -18.45 -10.29
C HIS A 108 -3.28 -19.34 -10.89
N TRP A 109 -3.42 -20.65 -10.71
CA TRP A 109 -2.61 -21.63 -11.43
C TRP A 109 -3.16 -21.79 -12.84
N ARG A 110 -2.30 -21.62 -13.85
CA ARG A 110 -2.57 -22.03 -15.21
C ARG A 110 -2.03 -23.45 -15.40
N TYR A 111 -2.93 -24.35 -15.78
CA TYR A 111 -2.60 -25.72 -16.16
C TYR A 111 -2.45 -25.76 -17.69
N ARG A 112 -1.45 -26.49 -18.19
CA ARG A 112 -1.32 -26.83 -19.60
C ARG A 112 -2.04 -28.15 -19.87
#